data_AF-A0A9X2YAH3-F1
#
_entry.id   AF-A0A9X2YAH3-F1
#
_cell.length_a   1.000
_cell.length_b   1.000
_cell.length_c   1.000
_cell.angle_alpha   90.00
_cell.angle_beta   90.00
_cell.angle_gamma   90.00
#
_symmetry.space_group_name_H-M   'P 1'
#
loop_
_entity.id
_entity.type
_entity.pdbx_description
1 polymer ?
#
loop_
_entity_poly.entity_id
_entity_poly.type
_entity_poly.pdbx_seq_one_letter_code
_entity_poly.pdbx_strand_id
1 'polypeptide(L)' 'MSINDIRTAIREISSRAELARREGRSADAAELDARVRHYRDELGYRP' A
#
# COMPACT_ATOMS: atom_id res chain seq x y z
N MET A 1 -0.80 -16.32 2.58
CA MET A 1 -0.77 -14.99 3.21
C MET A 1 -2.16 -14.71 3.79
N SER A 2 -2.25 -14.37 5.07
CA SER A 2 -3.54 -14.14 5.74
C SER A 2 -4.02 -12.71 5.50
N ILE A 3 -5.32 -12.48 5.66
CA ILE A 3 -5.93 -11.12 5.61
C ILE A 3 -5.21 -10.15 6.55
N ASN A 4 -4.79 -10.64 7.72
CA ASN A 4 -4.03 -9.85 8.69
C ASN A 4 -2.64 -9.43 8.16
N ASP A 5 -1.92 -10.33 7.47
CA ASP A 5 -0.64 -10.00 6.84
C ASP A 5 -0.82 -8.96 5.73
N ILE A 6 -1.88 -9.08 4.94
CA ILE A 6 -2.18 -8.12 3.85
C ILE A 6 -2.49 -6.73 4.43
N ARG A 7 -3.25 -6.65 5.52
CA ARG A 7 -3.53 -5.38 6.22
C ARG A 7 -2.26 -4.75 6.80
N THR A 8 -1.37 -5.55 7.38
CA THR A 8 -0.07 -5.09 7.86
C THR A 8 0.77 -4.54 6.70
N ALA A 9 0.87 -5.28 5.60
CA ALA A 9 1.60 -4.86 4.41
C ALA A 9 1.05 -3.53 3.83
N ILE A 10 -0.28 -3.38 3.74
CA ILE A 10 -0.91 -2.11 3.31
C ILE A 10 -0.46 -0.95 4.20
N ARG A 11 -0.48 -1.14 5.52
CA ARG A 11 -0.12 -0.08 6.48
C ARG A 11 1.35 0.33 6.35
N GLU A 12 2.24 -0.63 6.16
CA GLU A 12 3.66 -0.37 5.94
C GLU A 12 3.92 0.37 4.62
N ILE A 13 3.27 -0.08 3.53
CA ILE A 13 3.42 0.54 2.20
C ILE A 13 2.83 1.95 2.19
N SER A 14 1.67 2.17 2.82
CA SER A 14 1.09 3.51 2.98
C SER A 14 2.02 4.46 3.73
N SER A 15 2.68 4.00 4.79
CA SER A 15 3.64 4.81 5.55
C SER A 15 4.84 5.22 4.68
N ARG A 16 5.36 4.29 3.86
CA ARG A 16 6.44 4.58 2.90
C ARG A 16 5.98 5.53 1.79
N ALA A 17 4.75 5.39 1.30
CA ALA A 17 4.19 6.28 0.28
C ALA A 17 4.05 7.71 0.81
N GLU A 18 3.64 7.87 2.07
CA GLU A 18 3.59 9.18 2.71
C GLU A 18 4.98 9.79 2.89
N LEU A 19 5.96 9.00 3.32
CA LEU A 19 7.35 9.47 3.42
C LEU A 19 7.88 9.91 2.04
N ALA A 20 7.68 9.09 1.00
CA ALA A 20 8.08 9.44 -0.36
C ALA A 20 7.43 10.73 -0.86
N ARG A 21 6.14 10.98 -0.54
CA ARG A 21 5.48 12.27 -0.83
C ARG A 21 6.14 13.44 -0.10
N ARG A 22 6.47 13.26 1.18
CA ARG A 22 7.15 14.28 1.99
C ARG A 22 8.56 14.60 1.46
N GLU A 23 9.26 13.61 0.93
CA GLU A 23 10.58 13.77 0.31
C GLU A 23 10.54 14.27 -1.15
N GLY A 24 9.34 14.53 -1.70
CA GLY A 24 9.18 14.94 -3.10
C GLY A 24 9.34 13.81 -4.13
N ARG A 25 9.53 12.57 -3.67
CA ARG A 25 9.64 11.35 -4.49
C ARG A 25 8.25 10.87 -4.95
N SER A 26 7.59 11.71 -5.74
CA SER A 26 6.19 11.50 -6.17
C SER A 26 6.00 10.24 -7.02
N ALA A 27 7.00 9.83 -7.81
CA ALA A 27 6.95 8.59 -8.58
C ALA A 27 6.94 7.35 -7.67
N ASP A 28 7.79 7.34 -6.64
CA ASP A 28 7.89 6.28 -5.64
C ASP A 28 6.56 6.17 -4.86
N ALA A 29 6.01 7.32 -4.46
CA ALA A 29 4.70 7.38 -3.83
C ALA A 29 3.57 6.83 -4.70
N ALA A 30 3.58 7.12 -6.00
CA ALA A 30 2.57 6.64 -6.94
C ALA A 30 2.63 5.11 -7.12
N GLU A 31 3.84 4.54 -7.21
CA GLU A 31 4.01 3.08 -7.24
C GLU A 31 3.54 2.41 -5.94
N LEU A 32 3.89 2.99 -4.79
CA LEU A 32 3.48 2.46 -3.49
C LEU A 32 1.95 2.53 -3.32
N ASP A 33 1.31 3.61 -3.77
CA ASP A 33 -0.15 3.76 -3.76
C ASP A 33 -0.83 2.73 -4.66
N ALA A 34 -0.30 2.50 -5.87
CA ALA A 34 -0.79 1.47 -6.78
C ALA A 34 -0.72 0.06 -6.14
N ARG A 35 0.37 -0.25 -5.43
CA ARG A 35 0.52 -1.51 -4.68
C ARG A 35 -0.48 -1.64 -3.55
N VAL A 36 -0.70 -0.58 -2.76
CA VAL A 36 -1.74 -0.55 -1.72
C VAL A 36 -3.11 -0.86 -2.33
N ARG A 37 -3.41 -0.25 -3.47
CA ARG A 37 -4.69 -0.42 -4.17
C ARG A 37 -4.91 -1.87 -4.61
N HIS A 38 -3.88 -2.51 -5.15
CA HIS A 38 -3.91 -3.94 -5.47
C HIS A 38 -4.19 -4.81 -4.24
N TYR A 39 -3.48 -4.60 -3.13
CA TYR A 39 -3.75 -5.35 -1.89
C TYR A 39 -5.15 -5.13 -1.32
N ARG A 40 -5.71 -3.93 -1.49
CA ARG A 40 -7.09 -3.62 -1.06
C ARG A 40 -8.12 -4.32 -1.94
N ASP A 41 -7.85 -4.45 -3.23
CA ASP A 41 -8.70 -5.20 -4.16
C ASP A 41 -8.72 -6.69 -3.79
N GLU A 42 -7.56 -7.29 -3.52
CA GLU A 42 -7.43 -8.67 -3.03
C GLU A 42 -8.17 -8.91 -1.71
N LEU A 43 -8.23 -7.90 -0.84
CA LEU A 43 -9.04 -7.94 0.39
C LEU A 43 -10.55 -7.86 0.13
N GLY A 44 -10.97 -7.15 -0.91
CA GLY A 44 -12.38 -7.03 -1.30
C GLY A 44 -12.90 -8.27 -2.03
N TYR A 45 -12.03 -8.97 -2.75
CA TYR A 45 -12.37 -10.22 -3.44
C TYR A 45 -12.48 -11.44 -2.51
N ARG A 46 -11.94 -11.37 -1.29
CA ARG A 46 -12.11 -12.43 -0.28
C ARG A 46 -13.26 -12.06 0.68
N PRO A 47 -14.38 -12.81 0.66
CA PRO A 47 -15.53 -12.56 1.52
C PRO A 47 -15.25 -12.85 3.00
#